data_AF-A0AAC8QED3-F1
#
_entry.id   AF-A0AAC8QED3-F1
#
_cell.length_a   1.000
_cell.length_b   1.000
_cell.length_c   1.000
_cell.angle_alpha   90.00
_cell.angle_beta   90.00
_cell.angle_gamma   90.00
#
_symmetry.space_group_name_H-M   'P 1'
#
loop_
_entity.id
_entity.type
_entity.pdbx_description
1 polymer ?
#
loop_
_entity_poly.entity_id
_entity_poly.type
_entity_poly.pdbx_seq_one_letter_code
_entity_poly.pdbx_strand_id
1 'polypeptide(L)'
;MSAPAPLPPQPANPHQKRHTVFEPDPAAPPPPAHRGADFFANPPPPRPTFDPRDPFAAASIPPTRPAPPPPAPAAMPPPPPAPAPAAAPRPKARTIVDTGSESPAAAGLVRGALFEYRGPTDPGRVHPLRAGRNVLGRNADCDVMIDDGRVSGQHAFLFIRAEDASFIDVSSNGSIVNGAVVHGEQIVLQNQSVITLGGTTLVLVIVPEQLLSRRSQ
;
A
#
# COMPACT_ATOMS: atom_id res chain seq x y z
N MET A 1 -39.40 -65.46 -28.41
CA MET A 1 -37.96 -65.13 -28.29
C MET A 1 -37.78 -63.72 -28.87
N SER A 2 -38.29 -62.70 -28.16
CA SER A 2 -37.56 -61.78 -27.27
C SER A 2 -36.70 -60.77 -28.02
N ALA A 3 -37.28 -59.60 -28.28
CA ALA A 3 -36.56 -58.39 -28.65
C ALA A 3 -35.88 -57.79 -27.40
N PRO A 4 -34.62 -57.33 -27.46
CA PRO A 4 -33.98 -56.67 -26.33
C PRO A 4 -34.40 -55.18 -26.24
N ALA A 5 -34.63 -54.72 -25.02
CA ALA A 5 -35.04 -53.37 -24.65
C ALA A 5 -33.91 -52.32 -24.88
N PRO A 6 -34.25 -51.04 -25.09
CA PRO A 6 -33.24 -49.97 -25.24
C PRO A 6 -32.60 -49.61 -23.89
N LEU A 7 -31.27 -49.51 -23.89
CA LEU A 7 -30.42 -49.09 -22.76
C LEU A 7 -30.60 -47.59 -22.43
N PRO A 8 -30.52 -47.17 -21.14
CA PRO A 8 -30.57 -45.77 -20.75
C PRO A 8 -29.26 -45.02 -21.11
N PRO A 9 -29.32 -43.69 -21.35
CA PRO A 9 -28.13 -42.90 -21.67
C PRO A 9 -27.22 -42.73 -20.44
N GLN A 10 -25.92 -43.01 -20.62
CA GLN A 10 -24.89 -42.79 -19.60
C GLN A 10 -24.60 -41.29 -19.40
N PRO A 11 -24.22 -40.85 -18.18
CA PRO A 11 -23.84 -39.47 -17.92
C PRO A 11 -22.51 -39.10 -18.58
N ALA A 12 -22.44 -37.89 -19.13
CA ALA A 12 -21.30 -37.35 -19.86
C ALA A 12 -20.05 -37.21 -18.96
N ASN A 13 -18.92 -37.69 -19.48
CA ASN A 13 -17.62 -37.72 -18.84
C ASN A 13 -16.97 -36.31 -18.88
N PRO A 14 -16.52 -35.71 -17.75
CA PRO A 14 -16.06 -34.31 -17.69
C PRO A 14 -14.64 -34.05 -18.23
N HIS A 15 -14.04 -34.99 -18.97
CA HIS A 15 -12.66 -34.88 -19.47
C HIS A 15 -12.52 -34.87 -21.01
N GLN A 16 -13.52 -34.38 -21.74
CA GLN A 16 -13.39 -34.20 -23.20
C GLN A 16 -12.83 -32.81 -23.54
N LYS A 17 -11.57 -32.82 -23.99
CA LYS A 17 -10.74 -31.69 -24.47
C LYS A 17 -11.51 -30.66 -25.30
N ARG A 18 -11.50 -29.40 -24.88
CA ARG A 18 -11.84 -28.23 -25.73
C ARG A 18 -10.66 -27.93 -26.66
N HIS A 19 -10.60 -28.63 -27.80
CA HIS A 19 -9.94 -28.10 -28.98
C HIS A 19 -10.95 -27.16 -29.67
N THR A 20 -10.85 -25.86 -29.40
CA THR A 20 -11.61 -24.86 -30.16
C THR A 20 -10.70 -24.35 -31.27
N VAL A 21 -10.82 -24.95 -32.45
CA VAL A 21 -10.34 -24.37 -33.70
C VAL A 21 -11.26 -23.18 -33.98
N PHE A 22 -10.67 -21.98 -34.03
CA PHE A 22 -11.36 -20.74 -34.35
C PHE A 22 -11.47 -20.65 -35.87
N GLU A 23 -12.68 -20.83 -36.40
CA GLU A 23 -12.99 -20.64 -37.83
C GLU A 23 -13.49 -19.19 -38.00
N PRO A 24 -12.78 -18.32 -38.74
CA PRO A 24 -13.19 -16.92 -38.88
C PRO A 24 -14.24 -16.75 -39.99
N ASP A 25 -15.30 -16.03 -39.64
CA ASP A 25 -16.40 -15.55 -40.48
C ASP A 25 -15.90 -14.75 -41.72
N PRO A 26 -16.36 -15.05 -42.95
CA PRO A 26 -15.90 -14.40 -44.18
C PRO A 26 -16.39 -12.96 -44.42
N ALA A 27 -17.14 -12.34 -43.49
CA ALA A 27 -17.76 -11.02 -43.73
C ALA A 27 -17.18 -9.85 -42.89
N ALA A 28 -16.07 -10.02 -42.16
CA ALA A 28 -15.48 -8.93 -41.37
C ALA A 28 -14.62 -7.97 -42.22
N PRO A 29 -14.79 -6.63 -42.12
CA PRO A 29 -13.91 -5.68 -42.80
C PRO A 29 -12.48 -5.77 -42.24
N PRO A 30 -11.44 -5.60 -43.08
CA PRO A 30 -10.05 -5.77 -42.64
C PRO A 30 -9.66 -4.71 -41.59
N PRO A 31 -8.86 -5.07 -40.58
CA PRO A 31 -8.36 -4.12 -39.60
C PRO A 31 -7.43 -3.07 -40.27
N PRO A 32 -7.37 -1.84 -39.73
CA PRO A 32 -6.52 -0.80 -40.28
C PRO A 32 -5.04 -1.24 -40.23
N ALA A 33 -4.34 -1.05 -41.35
CA ALA A 33 -2.92 -1.31 -41.45
C ALA A 33 -2.16 -0.42 -40.43
N HIS A 34 -1.67 -1.01 -39.35
CA HIS A 34 -0.68 -0.35 -38.52
C HIS A 34 0.57 -0.13 -39.37
N ARG A 35 0.83 1.14 -39.65
CA ARG A 35 2.02 1.68 -40.32
C ARG A 35 3.27 1.04 -39.69
N GLY A 36 3.82 0.06 -40.40
CA GLY A 36 5.11 -0.55 -40.11
C GLY A 36 6.22 0.41 -40.52
N ALA A 37 6.74 1.12 -39.53
CA ALA A 37 8.05 1.75 -39.47
C ALA A 37 8.08 2.24 -38.01
N ASP A 38 8.86 1.63 -37.11
CA ASP A 38 10.10 2.26 -36.66
C ASP A 38 11.11 1.25 -36.06
N PHE A 39 10.93 -0.06 -36.26
CA PHE A 39 11.79 -1.09 -35.66
C PHE A 39 13.26 -1.09 -36.15
N PHE A 40 13.55 -0.47 -37.30
CA PHE A 40 14.91 -0.39 -37.86
C PHE A 40 15.65 0.91 -37.52
N ALA A 41 14.97 1.91 -36.94
CA ALA A 41 15.62 3.19 -36.63
C ALA A 41 16.47 3.14 -35.36
N ASN A 42 16.24 2.15 -34.48
CA ASN A 42 17.02 1.97 -33.27
C ASN A 42 17.08 0.48 -32.86
N PRO A 43 18.07 -0.30 -33.33
CA PRO A 43 18.20 -1.68 -32.88
C PRO A 43 18.43 -1.72 -31.36
N PRO A 44 17.78 -2.64 -30.62
CA PRO A 44 18.05 -2.79 -29.20
C PRO A 44 19.54 -3.13 -28.98
N PRO A 45 20.18 -2.62 -27.91
CA PRO A 45 21.59 -2.88 -27.66
C PRO A 45 21.86 -4.39 -27.56
N PRO A 46 23.03 -4.88 -28.03
CA PRO A 46 23.37 -6.29 -27.92
C PRO A 46 23.39 -6.72 -26.45
N ARG A 47 22.84 -7.90 -26.16
CA ARG A 47 22.91 -8.47 -24.81
C ARG A 47 24.37 -8.78 -24.50
N PRO A 48 24.88 -8.43 -23.30
CA PRO A 48 26.26 -8.73 -22.93
C PRO A 48 26.49 -10.25 -22.97
N THR A 49 27.51 -10.67 -23.70
CA THR A 49 27.93 -12.07 -23.78
C THR A 49 28.52 -12.47 -22.43
N PHE A 50 27.84 -13.40 -21.75
CA PHE A 50 28.27 -13.94 -20.47
C PHE A 50 29.41 -14.95 -20.70
N ASP A 51 30.62 -14.64 -20.21
CA ASP A 51 31.76 -15.56 -20.27
C ASP A 51 31.76 -16.47 -19.02
N PRO A 52 31.55 -17.80 -19.14
CA PRO A 52 31.38 -18.69 -17.98
C PRO A 52 32.63 -18.86 -17.10
N ARG A 53 33.80 -18.38 -17.57
CA ARG A 53 35.06 -18.50 -16.83
C ARG A 53 35.38 -17.30 -15.96
N ASP A 54 34.62 -16.21 -16.09
CA ASP A 54 34.78 -15.02 -15.26
C ASP A 54 33.44 -14.28 -15.07
N PRO A 55 32.62 -14.71 -14.09
CA PRO A 55 31.26 -14.20 -13.91
C PRO A 55 31.20 -12.73 -13.42
N PHE A 56 32.34 -12.09 -13.15
CA PHE A 56 32.43 -10.70 -12.66
C PHE A 56 33.19 -9.75 -13.59
N ALA A 57 33.81 -10.23 -14.68
CA ALA A 57 34.57 -9.36 -15.59
C ALA A 57 33.71 -8.43 -16.47
N ALA A 58 32.41 -8.68 -16.60
CA ALA A 58 31.49 -7.85 -17.39
C ALA A 58 31.01 -6.60 -16.62
N ALA A 59 31.93 -5.77 -16.13
CA ALA A 59 31.61 -4.43 -15.63
C ALA A 59 32.83 -3.48 -15.64
N SER A 60 33.61 -3.47 -16.72
CA SER A 60 34.55 -2.37 -16.95
C SER A 60 33.83 -1.24 -17.70
N ILE A 61 33.07 -0.43 -16.96
CA ILE A 61 32.56 0.85 -17.45
C ILE A 61 33.79 1.76 -17.62
N PRO A 62 34.09 2.30 -18.81
CA PRO A 62 35.17 3.28 -18.94
C PRO A 62 34.84 4.50 -18.07
N PRO A 63 35.80 5.13 -17.38
CA PRO A 63 35.53 6.37 -16.66
C PRO A 63 35.05 7.41 -17.67
N THR A 64 33.75 7.69 -17.66
CA THR A 64 33.18 8.81 -18.40
C THR A 64 33.81 10.07 -17.82
N ARG A 65 34.58 10.78 -18.65
CA ARG A 65 35.01 12.13 -18.34
C ARG A 65 33.77 12.94 -17.97
N PRO A 66 33.74 13.67 -16.84
CA PRO A 66 32.61 14.52 -16.52
C PRO A 66 32.41 15.52 -17.66
N ALA A 67 31.22 15.56 -18.25
CA ALA A 67 30.83 16.63 -19.15
C ALA A 67 30.90 17.97 -18.38
N PRO A 68 31.28 19.09 -19.02
CA PRO A 68 31.15 20.40 -18.39
C PRO A 68 29.67 20.64 -18.02
N PRO A 69 29.38 21.25 -16.86
CA PRO A 69 28.00 21.56 -16.50
C PRO A 69 27.40 22.50 -17.55
N PRO A 70 26.09 22.37 -17.86
CA PRO A 70 25.43 23.36 -18.70
C PRO A 70 25.54 24.76 -18.05
N PRO A 71 25.59 25.84 -18.84
CA PRO A 71 25.53 27.18 -18.28
C PRO A 71 24.26 27.31 -17.44
N ALA A 72 24.42 27.84 -16.23
CA ALA A 72 23.32 28.09 -15.31
C ALA A 72 22.20 28.87 -16.03
N PRO A 73 20.92 28.47 -15.89
CA PRO A 73 19.85 29.36 -16.30
C PRO A 73 19.99 30.66 -15.51
N ALA A 74 19.90 31.78 -16.21
CA ALA A 74 19.93 33.11 -15.66
C ALA A 74 19.11 33.17 -14.35
N ALA A 75 19.74 33.70 -13.30
CA ALA A 75 19.14 33.86 -12.00
C ALA A 75 17.75 34.48 -12.12
N MET A 76 16.72 33.68 -11.85
CA MET A 76 15.42 34.24 -11.48
C MET A 76 15.65 35.10 -10.23
N PRO A 77 15.12 36.33 -10.15
CA PRO A 77 15.16 37.08 -8.92
C PRO A 77 14.46 36.26 -7.82
N PRO A 78 14.95 36.32 -6.56
CA PRO A 78 14.32 35.59 -5.48
C PRO A 78 12.85 36.01 -5.36
N PRO A 79 11.91 35.08 -5.12
CA PRO A 79 10.55 35.46 -4.77
C PRO A 79 10.61 36.31 -3.48
N PRO A 80 9.74 37.34 -3.36
CA PRO A 80 9.71 38.17 -2.16
C PRO A 80 9.42 37.29 -0.93
N PRO A 81 9.93 37.67 0.27
CA PRO A 81 9.71 36.89 1.47
C PRO A 81 8.21 36.77 1.73
N ALA A 82 7.71 35.54 1.78
CA ALA A 82 6.36 35.27 2.28
C ALA A 82 6.25 35.85 3.71
N PRO A 83 5.22 36.64 4.01
CA PRO A 83 5.06 37.22 5.33
C PRO A 83 4.81 36.10 6.35
N ALA A 84 5.51 36.16 7.47
CA ALA A 84 5.30 35.30 8.62
C ALA A 84 3.81 35.27 9.03
N PRO A 85 3.22 34.12 9.39
CA PRO A 85 1.89 34.10 9.94
C PRO A 85 1.95 34.56 11.40
N ALA A 86 1.86 35.88 11.61
CA ALA A 86 1.40 36.44 12.86
C ALA A 86 -0.13 36.31 12.94
N ALA A 87 -0.60 35.87 14.10
CA ALA A 87 -1.98 35.55 14.42
C ALA A 87 -2.99 36.71 14.21
N ALA A 88 -4.18 36.39 13.68
CA ALA A 88 -5.46 37.05 14.01
C ALA A 88 -6.67 36.18 13.60
N PRO A 89 -7.88 36.36 14.20
CA PRO A 89 -8.90 35.28 14.35
C PRO A 89 -10.26 35.48 13.61
N ARG A 90 -10.99 34.35 13.37
CA ARG A 90 -12.47 34.15 13.11
C ARG A 90 -13.09 34.65 11.77
N PRO A 91 -14.30 34.21 11.32
CA PRO A 91 -15.12 32.99 11.58
C PRO A 91 -15.77 32.29 10.33
N LYS A 92 -16.08 30.99 10.51
CA LYS A 92 -17.21 30.12 10.02
C LYS A 92 -17.93 30.37 8.65
N ALA A 93 -17.80 29.38 7.75
CA ALA A 93 -18.87 28.76 6.95
C ALA A 93 -18.37 27.38 6.44
N ARG A 94 -18.62 26.27 7.13
CA ARG A 94 -19.78 25.37 7.00
C ARG A 94 -19.96 24.79 5.58
N THR A 95 -19.13 23.80 5.23
CA THR A 95 -19.56 22.69 4.36
C THR A 95 -19.51 21.42 5.20
N ILE A 96 -20.70 20.97 5.57
CA ILE A 96 -20.93 19.74 6.33
C ILE A 96 -20.70 18.58 5.37
N VAL A 97 -19.64 17.82 5.58
CA VAL A 97 -19.64 16.39 5.24
C VAL A 97 -19.71 15.68 6.58
N ASP A 98 -20.92 15.23 6.89
CA ASP A 98 -21.27 14.48 8.08
C ASP A 98 -20.61 13.10 7.96
N THR A 99 -19.63 12.82 8.81
CA THR A 99 -19.16 11.45 9.02
C THR A 99 -18.73 11.31 10.48
N GLY A 100 -19.74 11.21 11.35
CA GLY A 100 -19.60 10.60 12.68
C GLY A 100 -18.95 11.50 13.72
N SER A 101 -19.81 12.15 14.50
CA SER A 101 -19.54 12.68 15.85
C SER A 101 -18.45 11.91 16.62
N GLU A 102 -17.22 12.43 16.63
CA GLU A 102 -16.23 12.08 17.64
C GLU A 102 -16.37 13.07 18.79
N SER A 103 -17.01 12.61 19.86
CA SER A 103 -17.10 13.34 21.12
C SER A 103 -15.70 13.64 21.66
N PRO A 104 -15.33 14.90 21.93
CA PRO A 104 -14.00 15.27 22.42
C PRO A 104 -13.71 14.73 23.83
N ALA A 105 -14.70 14.12 24.50
CA ALA A 105 -14.53 13.47 25.80
C ALA A 105 -13.83 12.09 25.71
N ALA A 106 -13.75 11.47 24.53
CA ALA A 106 -13.13 10.16 24.37
C ALA A 106 -11.62 10.20 24.05
N ALA A 107 -11.07 11.36 23.65
CA ALA A 107 -9.69 11.52 23.17
C ALA A 107 -8.60 11.15 24.21
N GLY A 108 -8.96 11.00 25.48
CA GLY A 108 -8.05 10.55 26.55
C GLY A 108 -8.20 9.08 26.96
N LEU A 109 -9.21 8.37 26.44
CA LEU A 109 -9.51 7.02 26.88
C LEU A 109 -8.72 6.01 26.04
N VAL A 110 -7.86 5.23 26.70
CA VAL A 110 -7.15 4.12 26.07
C VAL A 110 -8.17 3.04 25.72
N ARG A 111 -8.39 2.82 24.43
CA ARG A 111 -9.36 1.85 23.88
C ARG A 111 -8.69 0.66 23.21
N GLY A 112 -7.38 0.65 23.10
CA GLY A 112 -6.63 -0.46 22.54
C GLY A 112 -5.16 -0.40 22.87
N ALA A 113 -4.41 -1.36 22.34
CA ALA A 113 -2.97 -1.34 22.34
C ALA A 113 -2.43 -1.97 21.06
N LEU A 114 -1.30 -1.47 20.57
CA LEU A 114 -0.49 -2.14 19.56
C LEU A 114 0.65 -2.87 20.25
N PHE A 115 0.76 -4.16 19.95
CA PHE A 115 1.85 -5.01 20.42
C PHE A 115 2.85 -5.20 19.30
N GLU A 116 4.08 -4.78 19.52
CA GLU A 116 5.19 -5.04 18.60
C GLU A 116 5.59 -6.50 18.72
N TYR A 117 5.20 -7.32 17.74
CA TYR A 117 5.48 -8.75 17.73
C TYR A 117 6.90 -9.04 17.23
N ARG A 118 7.34 -8.30 16.21
CA ARG A 118 8.65 -8.45 15.60
C ARG A 118 9.15 -7.09 15.13
N GLY A 119 10.36 -6.70 15.50
CA GLY A 119 10.96 -5.45 15.07
C GLY A 119 12.48 -5.52 15.20
N PRO A 120 13.22 -4.59 14.57
CA PRO A 120 14.68 -4.53 14.65
C PRO A 120 15.19 -4.03 16.01
N THR A 121 14.38 -3.29 16.76
CA THR A 121 14.81 -2.58 17.97
C THR A 121 14.38 -3.31 19.24
N ASP A 122 13.08 -3.54 19.46
CA ASP A 122 12.58 -4.18 20.68
C ASP A 122 11.28 -4.99 20.45
N PRO A 123 11.35 -6.32 20.23
CA PRO A 123 10.16 -7.16 20.18
C PRO A 123 9.50 -7.20 21.57
N GLY A 124 8.18 -6.98 21.62
CA GLY A 124 7.37 -7.01 22.84
C GLY A 124 6.95 -5.64 23.37
N ARG A 125 7.31 -4.54 22.70
CA ARG A 125 6.86 -3.20 23.10
C ARG A 125 5.34 -3.06 22.92
N VAL A 126 4.70 -2.39 23.88
CA VAL A 126 3.26 -2.16 23.87
C VAL A 126 2.98 -0.66 23.83
N HIS A 127 2.17 -0.25 22.86
CA HIS A 127 1.80 1.14 22.66
C HIS A 127 0.31 1.31 22.95
N PRO A 128 -0.08 2.11 23.95
CA PRO A 128 -1.48 2.36 24.23
C PRO A 128 -2.11 3.18 23.11
N LEU A 129 -3.29 2.77 22.65
CA LEU A 129 -4.06 3.47 21.64
C LEU A 129 -5.24 4.20 22.26
N ARG A 130 -5.39 5.47 21.91
CA ARG A 130 -6.49 6.32 22.36
C ARG A 130 -7.67 6.19 21.41
N ALA A 131 -8.86 6.50 21.89
CA ALA A 131 -10.02 6.64 21.01
C ALA A 131 -9.79 7.77 19.99
N GLY A 132 -10.23 7.54 18.75
CA GLY A 132 -10.06 8.45 17.63
C GLY A 132 -8.72 8.29 16.92
N ARG A 133 -8.16 9.38 16.41
CA ARG A 133 -6.96 9.37 15.57
C ARG A 133 -5.69 9.14 16.38
N ASN A 134 -4.92 8.14 15.97
CA ASN A 134 -3.56 7.86 16.44
C ASN A 134 -2.62 7.89 15.23
N VAL A 135 -1.47 8.54 15.38
CA VAL A 135 -0.45 8.63 14.33
C VAL A 135 0.64 7.58 14.57
N LEU A 136 0.92 6.79 13.54
CA LEU A 136 1.97 5.76 13.51
C LEU A 136 3.14 6.25 12.67
N GLY A 137 4.36 6.15 13.18
CA GLY A 137 5.53 6.52 12.41
C GLY A 137 6.82 6.49 13.21
N ARG A 138 7.93 6.85 12.56
CA ARG A 138 9.25 6.87 13.19
C ARG A 138 9.51 8.14 14.00
N ASN A 139 8.82 9.24 13.70
CA ASN A 139 9.07 10.51 14.36
C ASN A 139 8.58 10.48 15.81
N ALA A 140 9.28 11.21 16.69
CA ALA A 140 8.90 11.35 18.10
C ALA A 140 7.56 12.10 18.30
N ASP A 141 7.11 12.85 17.29
CA ASP A 141 5.82 13.55 17.30
C ASP A 141 4.62 12.62 17.03
N CYS A 142 4.86 11.34 16.73
CA CYS A 142 3.79 10.35 16.52
C CYS A 142 3.31 9.77 17.86
N ASP A 143 2.00 9.49 17.96
CA ASP A 143 1.43 8.82 19.13
C ASP A 143 2.05 7.44 19.36
N VAL A 144 2.34 6.74 18.25
CA VAL A 144 3.01 5.44 18.24
C VAL A 144 4.32 5.57 17.46
N MET A 145 5.40 5.78 18.20
CA MET A 145 6.75 5.86 17.67
C MET A 145 7.34 4.47 17.45
N ILE A 146 7.66 4.14 16.20
CA ILE A 146 8.27 2.87 15.78
C ILE A 146 9.71 3.14 15.35
N ASP A 147 10.67 2.53 16.05
CA ASP A 147 12.09 2.74 15.76
C ASP A 147 12.58 1.78 14.66
N ASP A 148 12.14 2.03 13.42
CA ASP A 148 12.56 1.27 12.25
C ASP A 148 12.95 2.24 11.11
N GLY A 149 14.16 2.07 10.58
CA GLY A 149 14.68 2.88 9.47
C GLY A 149 13.85 2.81 8.19
N ARG A 150 13.06 1.74 7.99
CA ARG A 150 12.16 1.57 6.83
C ARG A 150 10.80 2.22 7.00
N VAL A 151 10.47 2.68 8.21
CA VAL A 151 9.21 3.33 8.54
C VAL A 151 9.34 4.85 8.30
N SER A 152 8.48 5.40 7.45
CA SER A 152 8.33 6.84 7.25
C SER A 152 8.09 7.60 8.55
N GLY A 153 8.54 8.86 8.62
CA GLY A 153 8.39 9.71 9.81
C GLY A 153 6.94 9.81 10.30
N GLN A 154 6.00 9.97 9.36
CA GLN A 154 4.58 9.73 9.53
C GLN A 154 4.18 8.67 8.51
N HIS A 155 3.84 7.48 8.98
CA HIS A 155 3.68 6.29 8.13
C HIS A 155 2.21 5.96 7.89
N ALA A 156 1.39 6.01 8.94
CA ALA A 156 -0.01 5.69 8.84
C ALA A 156 -0.85 6.41 9.90
N PHE A 157 -2.15 6.47 9.64
CA PHE A 157 -3.15 6.90 10.61
C PHE A 157 -4.02 5.72 11.01
N LEU A 158 -4.20 5.56 12.32
CA LEU A 158 -5.08 4.56 12.90
C LEU A 158 -6.19 5.26 13.67
N PHE A 159 -7.43 5.08 13.23
CA PHE A 159 -8.60 5.60 13.91
C PHE A 159 -9.24 4.48 14.70
N ILE A 160 -9.32 4.65 16.01
CA ILE A 160 -9.93 3.68 16.93
C ILE A 160 -11.34 4.14 17.27
N ARG A 161 -12.33 3.33 16.90
CA ARG A 161 -13.73 3.51 17.30
C ARG A 161 -14.06 2.52 18.42
N ALA A 162 -15.32 2.49 18.85
CA ALA A 162 -15.76 1.65 19.98
C ALA A 162 -15.60 0.15 19.72
N GLU A 163 -15.86 -0.31 18.48
CA GLU A 163 -15.83 -1.73 18.13
C GLU A 163 -14.86 -2.05 16.98
N ASP A 164 -14.60 -1.08 16.10
CA ASP A 164 -13.76 -1.24 14.91
C ASP A 164 -12.59 -0.26 14.91
N ALA A 165 -11.58 -0.55 14.11
CA ALA A 165 -10.51 0.38 13.78
C ALA A 165 -10.44 0.61 12.28
N SER A 166 -9.95 1.77 11.85
CA SER A 166 -9.62 2.00 10.45
C SER A 166 -8.20 2.51 10.29
N PHE A 167 -7.49 1.95 9.33
CA PHE A 167 -6.09 2.21 9.03
C PHE A 167 -5.98 2.91 7.68
N ILE A 168 -5.18 3.97 7.61
CA ILE A 168 -4.90 4.71 6.39
C ILE A 168 -3.38 4.78 6.22
N ASP A 169 -2.88 4.18 5.14
CA ASP A 169 -1.46 4.24 4.78
C ASP A 169 -1.12 5.58 4.12
N VAL A 170 -0.10 6.26 4.62
CA VAL A 170 0.49 7.47 4.01
C VAL A 170 2.00 7.32 3.81
N SER A 171 2.48 6.07 3.84
CA SER A 171 3.88 5.75 3.80
C SER A 171 4.46 5.81 2.39
N SER A 172 5.79 5.88 2.31
CA SER A 172 6.50 5.87 1.02
C SER A 172 6.66 4.46 0.45
N ASN A 173 6.70 3.44 1.31
CA ASN A 173 7.00 2.05 0.93
C ASN A 173 5.77 1.13 0.96
N GLY A 174 4.60 1.65 1.37
CA GLY A 174 3.41 0.86 1.64
C GLY A 174 3.43 0.20 3.01
N SER A 175 2.24 -0.23 3.43
CA SER A 175 2.02 -1.02 4.63
C SER A 175 1.51 -2.41 4.24
N ILE A 176 1.60 -3.39 5.14
CA ILE A 176 0.99 -4.71 4.93
C ILE A 176 0.01 -4.96 6.06
N VAL A 177 -1.24 -5.25 5.73
CA VAL A 177 -2.32 -5.51 6.69
C VAL A 177 -2.85 -6.92 6.45
N ASN A 178 -2.79 -7.78 7.48
CA ASN A 178 -3.25 -9.17 7.41
C ASN A 178 -2.67 -9.95 6.21
N GLY A 179 -1.45 -9.61 5.78
CA GLY A 179 -0.76 -10.20 4.63
C GLY A 179 -1.06 -9.55 3.27
N ALA A 180 -2.02 -8.63 3.18
CA ALA A 180 -2.28 -7.84 1.98
C ALA A 180 -1.45 -6.55 1.98
N VAL A 181 -0.83 -6.20 0.85
CA VAL A 181 -0.13 -4.91 0.69
C VAL A 181 -1.16 -3.82 0.47
N VAL A 182 -1.00 -2.72 1.20
CA VAL A 182 -1.96 -1.60 1.22
C VAL A 182 -1.19 -0.32 0.98
N HIS A 183 -1.71 0.52 0.08
CA HIS A 183 -1.03 1.74 -0.32
C HIS A 183 -2.02 2.86 -0.59
N GLY A 184 -2.02 3.88 0.28
CA GLY A 184 -2.93 5.04 0.15
C GLY A 184 -4.43 4.75 0.37
N GLU A 185 -4.80 3.49 0.63
CA GLU A 185 -6.20 3.09 0.87
C GLU A 185 -6.54 3.11 2.37
N GLN A 186 -7.82 3.39 2.66
CA GLN A 186 -8.40 3.23 4.00
C GLN A 186 -9.00 1.83 4.15
N ILE A 187 -8.58 1.11 5.20
CA ILE A 187 -8.97 -0.28 5.44
C ILE A 187 -9.52 -0.42 6.84
N VAL A 188 -10.63 -1.12 6.97
CA VAL A 188 -11.21 -1.45 8.28
C VAL A 188 -10.45 -2.63 8.88
N LEU A 189 -9.93 -2.43 10.08
CA LEU A 189 -9.23 -3.43 10.88
C LEU A 189 -10.15 -3.98 11.96
N GLN A 190 -10.11 -5.31 12.11
CA GLN A 190 -10.74 -5.99 13.23
C GLN A 190 -9.74 -6.15 14.39
N ASN A 191 -10.26 -6.53 15.56
CA ASN A 191 -9.43 -6.93 16.68
C ASN A 191 -8.46 -8.05 16.26
N GLN A 192 -7.24 -8.03 16.79
CA GLN A 192 -6.16 -8.97 16.48
C GLN A 192 -5.62 -8.89 15.04
N SER A 193 -5.95 -7.84 14.29
CA SER A 193 -5.35 -7.62 12.98
C SER A 193 -3.84 -7.40 13.08
N VAL A 194 -3.11 -7.98 12.13
CA VAL A 194 -1.66 -7.89 12.05
C VAL A 194 -1.30 -6.81 11.04
N ILE A 195 -0.51 -5.83 11.46
CA ILE A 195 -0.05 -4.70 10.66
C ILE A 195 1.46 -4.78 10.58
N THR A 196 2.03 -4.87 9.40
CA THR A 196 3.47 -4.83 9.18
C THR A 196 3.85 -3.54 8.47
N LEU A 197 4.70 -2.75 9.13
CA LEU A 197 5.20 -1.46 8.67
C LEU A 197 6.71 -1.60 8.49
N GLY A 198 7.20 -1.51 7.25
CA GLY A 198 8.63 -1.72 6.96
C GLY A 198 9.09 -3.12 7.37
N GLY A 199 9.97 -3.22 8.38
CA GLY A 199 10.43 -4.49 8.96
C GLY A 199 9.72 -4.87 10.28
N THR A 200 8.79 -4.05 10.74
CA THR A 200 8.16 -4.17 12.05
C THR A 200 6.73 -4.70 11.93
N THR A 201 6.43 -5.80 12.62
CA THR A 201 5.10 -6.41 12.69
C THR A 201 4.45 -6.10 14.02
N LEU A 202 3.27 -5.49 13.97
CA LEU A 202 2.44 -5.07 15.08
C LEU A 202 1.14 -5.85 15.07
N VAL A 203 0.60 -6.14 16.25
CA VAL A 203 -0.74 -6.75 16.41
C VAL A 203 -1.63 -5.74 17.12
N LEU A 204 -2.75 -5.42 16.48
CA LEU A 204 -3.77 -4.54 17.01
C LEU A 204 -4.64 -5.30 18.01
N VAL A 205 -4.75 -4.82 19.24
CA VAL A 205 -5.70 -5.31 20.22
C VAL A 205 -6.64 -4.18 20.61
N ILE A 206 -7.93 -4.34 20.29
CA ILE A 206 -8.99 -3.40 20.67
C ILE A 206 -9.61 -3.92 21.97
N VAL A 207 -9.75 -3.05 22.96
CA VAL A 207 -10.40 -3.36 24.23
C VAL A 207 -11.86 -2.90 24.12
N PRO A 208 -12.83 -3.83 24.04
CA PRO A 208 -14.24 -3.48 23.95
C PRO A 208 -14.68 -2.73 25.21
N GLU A 209 -15.57 -1.75 25.02
CA GLU A 209 -16.05 -0.88 26.10
C GLU A 209 -16.65 -1.65 27.28
N GLN A 210 -17.31 -2.77 26.99
CA GLN A 210 -17.92 -3.66 27.99
C GLN A 210 -16.91 -4.18 29.03
N LEU A 211 -15.64 -4.34 28.64
CA LEU A 211 -14.57 -4.79 29.55
C LEU A 211 -13.99 -3.64 30.38
N LEU A 212 -14.03 -2.41 29.86
CA LEU A 212 -13.56 -1.21 30.55
C LEU A 212 -14.55 -0.79 31.65
N SER A 213 -15.85 -1.01 31.44
CA SER A 213 -16.91 -0.66 32.41
C SER A 213 -17.04 -1.63 33.59
N ARG A 214 -16.39 -2.80 33.56
CA ARG A 214 -16.43 -3.78 34.67
C ARG A 214 -15.52 -3.43 35.86
N ARG A 215 -14.70 -2.37 35.77
CA ARG A 215 -13.77 -1.96 36.86
C ARG A 215 -14.38 -1.03 37.91
N SER A 216 -15.70 -0.74 37.86
CA SER A 216 -16.34 0.22 38.78
C SER A 216 -17.50 -0.35 39.60
N GLN A 217 -17.56 -1.66 39.85
CA GLN A 217 -18.54 -2.29 40.76
C GLN A 217 -17.80 -3.15 41.78
#